data_AF-A0A3E0NXL2-F1
#
_entry.id   AF-A0A3E0NXL2-F1
#
_cell.length_a   1.000
_cell.length_b   1.000
_cell.length_c   1.000
_cell.angle_alpha   90.00
_cell.angle_beta   90.00
_cell.angle_gamma   90.00
#
_symmetry.space_group_name_H-M   'P 1'
#
loop_
_entity.id
_entity.type
_entity.pdbx_description
1 polymer ?
#
loop_
_entity_poly.entity_id
_entity_poly.type
_entity_poly.pdbx_seq_one_letter_code
_entity_poly.pdbx_strand_id
1 'polypeptide(L)'
;MGHVPEVPMTLNRRPTVLLLVILFLVIGAAFLTQLIPYRQIIESNRQVEAAEAELAALEEENRLLEADVAALETPEEVERLAREKLGYARPGETAYVVLDPPSSGEPAPQAQPVEPAPDRTWVEKIWDFISGADQES
;
A
#
# COMPACT_ATOMS: atom_id res chain seq x y z
N MET A 1 -47.27 -64.16 -58.86
CA MET A 1 -48.28 -63.08 -58.84
C MET A 1 -48.95 -63.15 -57.48
N GLY A 2 -48.53 -62.40 -56.46
CA GLY A 2 -48.67 -60.94 -56.33
C GLY A 2 -50.00 -60.69 -55.62
N HIS A 3 -50.10 -60.16 -54.40
CA HIS A 3 -49.50 -58.93 -53.89
C HIS A 3 -49.60 -58.96 -52.34
N VAL A 4 -48.59 -58.47 -51.62
CA VAL A 4 -48.65 -58.24 -50.17
C VAL A 4 -49.06 -56.78 -49.98
N PRO A 5 -50.09 -56.45 -49.18
CA PRO A 5 -50.40 -55.05 -48.88
C PRO A 5 -49.36 -54.48 -47.91
N GLU A 6 -48.65 -53.44 -48.34
CA GLU A 6 -47.79 -52.67 -47.45
C GLU A 6 -48.62 -51.77 -46.54
N VAL A 7 -48.25 -51.73 -45.26
CA VAL A 7 -48.86 -50.82 -44.27
C VAL A 7 -48.09 -49.49 -44.30
N PRO A 8 -48.70 -48.37 -44.74
CA PRO A 8 -48.06 -47.08 -44.62
C PRO A 8 -48.15 -46.60 -43.17
N MET A 9 -47.08 -46.80 -42.41
CA MET A 9 -46.92 -46.13 -41.11
C MET A 9 -46.27 -44.77 -41.35
N THR A 10 -47.02 -43.80 -41.90
CA THR A 10 -46.55 -42.41 -41.95
C THR A 10 -46.74 -41.77 -40.58
N LEU A 11 -45.82 -42.10 -39.67
CA LEU A 11 -45.71 -41.43 -38.39
C LEU A 11 -45.13 -40.04 -38.64
N ASN A 12 -45.98 -39.11 -39.05
CA ASN A 12 -45.65 -37.70 -39.20
C ASN A 12 -45.47 -37.11 -37.80
N ARG A 13 -44.37 -37.46 -37.14
CA ARG A 13 -43.93 -36.90 -35.88
C ARG A 13 -43.63 -35.44 -36.17
N ARG A 14 -44.62 -34.58 -35.94
CA ARG A 14 -44.61 -33.13 -36.22
C ARG A 14 -43.27 -32.53 -35.78
N PRO A 15 -42.27 -32.42 -36.68
CA PRO A 15 -40.91 -32.03 -36.29
C PRO A 15 -40.92 -30.59 -35.80
N THR A 16 -41.91 -29.82 -36.25
CA THR A 16 -42.24 -28.47 -35.80
C THR A 16 -42.55 -28.41 -34.31
N VAL A 17 -43.27 -29.38 -33.73
CA VAL A 17 -43.59 -29.35 -32.29
C VAL A 17 -42.32 -29.60 -31.46
N LEU A 18 -41.48 -30.54 -31.89
CA LEU A 18 -40.19 -30.80 -31.24
C LEU A 18 -39.26 -29.59 -31.36
N LEU A 19 -39.20 -28.95 -32.53
CA LEU A 19 -38.42 -27.71 -32.73
C LEU A 19 -38.92 -26.57 -31.83
N LEU A 20 -40.23 -26.41 -31.69
CA LEU A 20 -40.81 -25.38 -30.80
C LEU A 20 -40.50 -25.66 -29.33
N VAL A 21 -40.55 -26.92 -28.90
CA VAL A 21 -40.19 -27.30 -27.53
C VAL A 21 -38.71 -27.06 -27.25
N ILE A 22 -37.82 -27.42 -28.20
CA ILE A 22 -36.38 -27.17 -28.08
C ILE A 22 -36.10 -25.66 -28.04
N LEU A 23 -36.74 -24.88 -28.92
CA LEU A 23 -36.62 -23.42 -28.94
C LEU A 23 -37.05 -22.81 -27.60
N PHE A 24 -38.18 -23.27 -27.04
CA PHE A 24 -38.66 -22.81 -25.75
C PHE A 24 -37.70 -23.14 -24.61
N LEU A 25 -37.11 -24.35 -24.61
CA LEU A 25 -36.09 -24.75 -23.63
C LEU A 25 -34.82 -23.92 -23.73
N VAL A 26 -34.35 -23.62 -24.94
CA VAL A 26 -33.17 -22.77 -25.18
C VAL A 26 -33.42 -21.36 -24.69
N ILE A 27 -34.59 -20.79 -25.00
CA ILE A 27 -35.00 -19.47 -24.52
C ILE A 27 -35.08 -19.47 -22.99
N GLY A 28 -35.77 -20.46 -22.39
CA GLY A 28 -35.88 -20.59 -20.94
C GLY A 28 -34.51 -20.69 -20.25
N ALA A 29 -33.60 -21.51 -20.79
CA ALA A 29 -32.24 -21.62 -20.28
C ALA A 29 -31.47 -20.30 -20.37
N ALA A 30 -31.58 -19.56 -21.48
CA ALA A 30 -30.97 -18.24 -21.65
C ALA A 30 -31.52 -17.21 -20.65
N PHE A 31 -32.83 -17.22 -20.38
CA PHE A 31 -33.43 -16.39 -19.33
C PHE A 31 -32.92 -16.77 -17.93
N LEU A 32 -32.78 -18.06 -17.63
CA LEU A 32 -32.22 -18.53 -16.35
C LEU A 32 -30.76 -18.08 -16.16
N THR A 33 -29.94 -18.05 -17.22
CA THR A 33 -28.57 -17.53 -17.13
C THR A 33 -28.52 -16.02 -16.90
N GLN A 34 -29.53 -15.28 -17.37
CA GLN A 34 -29.61 -13.83 -17.24
C GLN A 34 -30.07 -13.36 -15.85
N LEU A 35 -30.63 -14.24 -15.01
CA LEU A 35 -31.02 -13.91 -13.62
C LEU A 35 -29.83 -13.93 -12.64
N ILE A 36 -28.68 -14.47 -13.06
CA ILE A 36 -27.52 -14.69 -12.19
C ILE A 36 -26.63 -13.45 -11.97
N PRO A 37 -26.47 -12.46 -12.86
CA PRO A 37 -25.48 -11.39 -12.68
C PRO A 37 -26.02 -10.24 -11.80
N TYR A 38 -26.95 -10.49 -10.88
CA TYR A 38 -27.45 -9.43 -9.99
C TYR A 38 -26.73 -9.37 -8.64
N ARG A 39 -25.90 -10.37 -8.30
CA ARG A 39 -25.23 -10.42 -6.99
C ARG A 39 -23.76 -10.00 -7.01
N GLN A 40 -23.09 -10.02 -8.16
CA GLN A 40 -21.66 -9.67 -8.22
C GLN A 40 -21.36 -8.16 -8.28
N ILE A 41 -22.38 -7.33 -8.52
CA ILE A 41 -22.20 -5.87 -8.62
C ILE A 41 -22.24 -5.18 -7.24
N ILE A 42 -22.85 -5.80 -6.22
CA ILE A 42 -23.00 -5.19 -4.89
C ILE A 42 -21.76 -5.40 -4.02
N GLU A 43 -21.01 -6.50 -4.22
CA GLU A 43 -19.77 -6.78 -3.48
C GLU A 43 -18.58 -5.94 -3.96
N SER A 44 -18.65 -5.38 -5.19
CA SER A 44 -17.56 -4.58 -5.77
C SER A 44 -17.50 -3.15 -5.21
N ASN A 45 -18.61 -2.60 -4.73
CA ASN A 45 -18.65 -1.21 -4.26
C ASN A 45 -17.94 -1.02 -2.93
N ARG A 46 -17.96 -2.02 -2.03
CA ARG A 46 -17.30 -1.90 -0.72
C ARG A 46 -15.78 -1.84 -0.82
N GLN A 47 -15.20 -2.56 -1.78
CA GLN A 47 -13.75 -2.55 -1.99
C GLN A 47 -13.31 -1.22 -2.61
N VAL A 48 -14.12 -0.67 -3.52
CA VAL A 48 -13.87 0.64 -4.12
C VAL A 48 -14.03 1.75 -3.08
N GLU A 49 -15.11 1.73 -2.30
CA GLU A 49 -15.37 2.73 -1.25
C GLU A 49 -14.29 2.71 -0.15
N ALA A 50 -13.83 1.52 0.26
CA ALA A 50 -12.73 1.40 1.22
C ALA A 50 -11.40 1.92 0.65
N ALA A 51 -11.08 1.59 -0.61
CA ALA A 51 -9.86 2.06 -1.26
C ALA A 51 -9.87 3.58 -1.50
N GLU A 52 -11.02 4.15 -1.86
CA GLU A 52 -11.18 5.60 -2.00
C GLU A 52 -11.04 6.34 -0.66
N ALA A 53 -11.58 5.77 0.42
CA ALA A 53 -11.42 6.33 1.76
C ALA A 53 -9.97 6.29 2.24
N GLU A 54 -9.25 5.20 1.95
CA GLU A 54 -7.83 5.06 2.26
C GLU A 54 -6.98 6.05 1.45
N LEU A 55 -7.25 6.21 0.15
CA LEU A 55 -6.57 7.18 -0.71
C LEU A 55 -6.76 8.62 -0.18
N ALA A 56 -8.00 9.00 0.16
CA ALA A 56 -8.28 10.32 0.68
C ALA A 56 -7.56 10.60 2.02
N ALA A 57 -7.45 9.61 2.89
CA ALA A 57 -6.71 9.72 4.13
C ALA A 57 -5.20 9.91 3.88
N LEU A 58 -4.61 9.14 2.96
CA LEU A 58 -3.21 9.25 2.60
C LEU A 58 -2.87 10.58 1.91
N GLU A 59 -3.74 11.08 1.03
CA GLU A 59 -3.56 12.38 0.38
C GLU A 59 -3.55 13.53 1.39
N GLU A 60 -4.42 13.46 2.40
CA GLU A 60 -4.46 14.47 3.46
C GLU A 60 -3.19 14.42 4.35
N GLU A 61 -2.74 13.22 4.71
CA GLU A 61 -1.49 13.05 5.46
C GLU A 61 -0.29 13.59 4.68
N ASN A 62 -0.22 13.28 3.38
CA ASN A 62 0.85 13.75 2.52
C ASN A 62 0.86 15.29 2.41
N ARG A 63 -0.32 15.90 2.26
CA ARG A 63 -0.47 17.37 2.24
C ARG A 63 0.02 18.03 3.53
N LEU A 64 -0.25 17.40 4.69
CA LEU A 64 0.24 17.89 5.98
C LEU A 64 1.76 17.77 6.08
N LEU A 65 2.32 16.63 5.70
CA LEU A 65 3.77 16.40 5.70
C LEU A 65 4.50 17.33 4.72
N GLU A 66 3.96 17.58 3.53
CA GLU A 66 4.50 18.55 2.59
C GLU A 66 4.50 19.97 3.16
N ALA A 67 3.46 20.35 3.91
CA ALA A 67 3.40 21.64 4.58
C ALA A 67 4.46 21.75 5.70
N ASP A 68 4.66 20.67 6.46
CA ASP A 68 5.70 20.61 7.50
C ASP A 68 7.10 20.68 6.89
N VAL A 69 7.35 19.96 5.79
CA VAL A 69 8.60 20.02 5.03
C VAL A 69 8.82 21.44 4.51
N ALA A 70 7.83 22.07 3.90
CA ALA A 70 7.94 23.44 3.41
C ALA A 70 8.21 24.45 4.54
N ALA A 71 7.65 24.23 5.73
CA ALA A 71 7.96 25.05 6.91
C ALA A 71 9.42 24.87 7.36
N LEU A 72 9.92 23.63 7.35
CA LEU A 72 11.28 23.25 7.71
C LEU A 72 12.34 23.65 6.67
N GLU A 73 11.95 23.87 5.41
CA GLU A 73 12.85 24.33 4.34
C GLU A 73 13.20 25.82 4.42
N THR A 74 12.56 26.58 5.32
CA THR A 74 12.91 27.99 5.49
C THR A 74 14.27 28.14 6.19
N PRO A 75 15.22 28.94 5.64
CA PRO A 75 16.57 29.07 6.19
C PRO A 75 16.60 29.53 7.65
N GLU A 76 15.62 30.34 8.06
CA GLU A 76 15.50 30.86 9.42
C GLU A 76 15.14 29.76 10.43
N GLU A 77 14.32 28.78 10.04
CA GLU A 77 13.90 27.70 10.93
C GLU A 77 15.01 26.66 11.09
N VAL A 78 15.76 26.39 10.03
CA VAL A 78 17.00 25.60 10.10
C VAL A 78 18.04 26.29 10.99
N GLU A 79 18.21 27.62 10.86
CA GLU A 79 19.12 28.38 11.73
C GLU A 79 18.66 28.37 13.19
N ARG A 80 17.35 28.43 13.44
CA ARG A 80 16.75 28.34 14.78
C ARG A 80 17.00 26.97 15.41
N LEU A 81 16.72 25.88 14.67
CA LEU A 81 16.96 24.51 15.11
C LEU A 81 18.45 24.22 15.33
N ALA A 82 19.33 24.75 14.46
CA ALA A 82 20.78 24.64 14.63
C ALA A 82 21.25 25.39 15.89
N ARG A 83 20.71 26.58 16.17
CA ARG A 83 21.00 27.33 17.41
C ARG A 83 20.51 26.59 18.66
N GLU A 84 19.28 26.10 18.65
CA GLU A 84 18.65 25.46 19.82
C GLU A 84 19.19 24.06 20.11
N LYS A 85 19.31 23.20 19.09
CA LYS A 85 19.69 21.79 19.28
C LYS A 85 21.18 21.53 19.15
N LEU A 86 21.89 22.31 18.34
CA LEU A 86 23.31 22.07 18.03
C LEU A 86 24.24 23.14 18.61
N GLY A 87 23.70 24.17 19.29
CA GLY A 87 24.50 25.27 19.83
C GLY A 87 25.25 26.06 18.75
N TYR A 88 24.75 26.03 17.51
CA TYR A 88 25.43 26.64 16.36
C TYR A 88 25.43 28.17 16.47
N ALA A 89 26.58 28.81 16.27
CA ALA A 89 26.73 30.28 16.30
C ALA A 89 27.28 30.77 14.96
N ARG A 90 26.93 31.99 14.55
CA ARG A 90 27.43 32.53 13.27
C ARG A 90 28.94 32.84 13.36
N PRO A 91 29.64 32.89 12.21
CA PRO A 91 31.03 33.37 12.19
C PRO A 91 31.14 34.77 12.82
N GLY A 92 31.80 34.87 13.98
CA GLY A 92 31.94 36.12 14.76
C GLY A 92 31.11 36.19 16.05
N GLU A 93 30.22 35.23 16.31
CA GLU A 93 29.47 35.11 17.57
C GLU A 93 30.18 34.12 18.52
N THR A 94 30.13 34.38 19.84
CA THR A 94 30.70 33.49 20.87
C THR A 94 29.58 32.81 21.64
N ALA A 95 29.44 31.49 21.50
CA ALA A 95 28.46 30.71 22.24
C ALA A 95 28.94 30.48 23.69
N TYR A 96 28.10 30.83 24.67
CA TYR A 96 28.35 30.56 26.09
C TYR A 96 27.50 29.38 26.54
N VAL A 97 28.13 28.33 27.05
CA VAL A 97 27.44 27.22 27.71
C VAL A 97 27.41 27.52 29.20
N VAL A 98 26.22 27.52 29.80
CA VAL A 98 26.07 27.63 31.25
C VAL A 98 26.47 26.30 31.85
N LEU A 99 27.64 26.27 32.49
CA LEU A 99 28.07 25.15 33.31
C LEU A 99 27.48 25.37 34.70
N ASP A 100 26.69 24.40 35.17
CA ASP A 100 26.34 24.36 36.58
C ASP A 100 27.64 24.31 37.42
N PRO A 101 27.69 25.01 38.57
CA PRO A 101 28.86 24.98 39.42
C PRO A 101 29.16 23.52 39.76
N PRO A 102 30.44 23.08 39.65
CA PRO A 102 30.77 21.68 39.82
C PRO A 102 30.28 21.22 41.20
N SER A 103 29.28 20.34 41.20
CA SER A 103 28.92 19.55 42.36
C SER A 103 30.20 18.83 42.77
N SER A 104 30.66 19.17 43.96
CA SER A 104 31.99 18.82 44.45
C SER A 104 32.09 17.31 44.60
N GLY A 105 32.60 16.60 43.59
CA GLY A 105 32.96 15.19 43.74
C GLY A 105 32.80 14.28 42.53
N GLU A 106 32.13 14.69 41.45
CA GLU A 106 32.02 13.80 40.29
C GLU A 106 33.29 13.90 39.42
N PRO A 107 34.05 12.81 39.21
CA PRO A 107 35.12 12.82 38.24
C PRO A 107 34.54 13.15 36.86
N ALA A 108 35.13 14.10 36.15
CA ALA A 108 34.77 14.38 34.77
C ALA A 108 34.72 13.03 33.99
N PRO A 109 33.66 12.76 33.22
CA PRO A 109 33.59 11.57 32.39
C PRO A 109 34.85 11.52 31.53
N GLN A 110 35.75 10.58 31.85
CA GLN A 110 36.92 10.35 31.02
C GLN A 110 36.38 9.84 29.70
N ALA A 111 36.59 10.60 28.63
CA ALA A 111 36.29 10.14 27.29
C ALA A 111 37.09 8.86 27.06
N GLN A 112 36.40 7.71 27.11
CA GLN A 112 36.99 6.45 26.71
C GLN A 112 37.47 6.64 25.27
N PRO A 113 38.73 6.30 24.95
CA PRO A 113 39.16 6.27 23.56
C PRO A 113 38.22 5.35 22.79
N VAL A 114 37.31 5.95 22.04
CA VAL A 114 36.48 5.22 21.08
C VAL A 114 37.47 4.77 20.02
N GLU A 115 37.78 3.48 19.99
CA GLU A 115 38.54 2.90 18.89
C GLU A 115 37.87 3.36 17.59
N PRO A 116 38.63 3.91 16.63
CA PRO A 116 38.05 4.32 15.36
C PRO A 116 37.36 3.10 14.76
N ALA A 117 36.04 3.21 14.61
CA ALA A 117 35.27 2.19 13.92
C ALA A 117 35.96 1.93 12.57
N PRO A 118 36.09 0.67 12.14
CA PRO A 118 36.76 0.34 10.89
C PRO A 118 36.21 1.21 9.77
N ASP A 119 37.08 1.64 8.85
CA ASP A 119 36.74 2.43 7.66
C ASP A 119 35.79 1.63 6.76
N ARG A 120 34.53 1.54 7.15
CA ARG A 120 33.46 0.91 6.40
C ARG A 120 32.88 1.94 5.47
N THR A 121 32.77 1.57 4.20
CA THR A 121 32.12 2.43 3.22
C THR A 121 30.64 2.60 3.60
N TRP A 122 30.04 3.76 3.27
CA TRP A 122 28.63 4.03 3.59
C TRP A 122 27.67 2.96 3.02
N VAL A 123 28.08 2.34 1.91
CA VAL A 123 27.35 1.25 1.25
C VAL A 123 27.27 0.01 2.14
N GLU A 124 28.36 -0.36 2.81
CA GLU A 124 28.39 -1.51 3.73
C GLU A 124 27.45 -1.31 4.92
N LYS A 125 27.38 -0.09 5.46
CA LYS A 125 26.47 0.23 6.58
C LYS A 125 25.01 0.08 6.20
N ILE A 126 24.65 0.55 5.00
CA ILE A 126 23.29 0.41 4.48
C ILE A 126 22.97 -1.06 4.16
N TRP A 127 23.95 -1.78 3.65
CA TRP A 127 23.79 -3.19 3.34
C TRP A 127 23.53 -4.05 4.59
N ASP A 128 24.27 -3.81 5.68
CA ASP A 128 24.06 -4.50 6.96
C ASP A 128 22.67 -4.18 7.55
N PHE A 129 22.24 -2.92 7.48
CA PHE A 129 20.92 -2.50 7.98
C PHE A 129 19.76 -3.16 7.22
N ILE A 130 19.88 -3.28 5.89
CA ILE A 130 18.85 -3.94 5.06
C ILE A 130 18.89 -5.46 5.27
N SER A 131 20.06 -6.03 5.49
CA SER A 131 20.23 -7.47 5.70
C SER A 131 20.03 -7.93 7.15
N GLY A 132 19.88 -6.99 8.09
CA GLY A 132 19.68 -7.27 9.53
C GLY A 132 20.93 -7.80 10.23
N ALA A 133 22.11 -7.57 9.65
CA ALA A 133 23.40 -8.02 10.22
C ALA A 133 23.81 -7.22 11.48
N ASP A 134 23.10 -6.13 11.77
CA ASP A 134 23.30 -5.23 12.91
C ASP A 134 22.61 -5.70 14.21
N GLN A 135 21.83 -6.78 14.16
CA GLN A 135 21.09 -7.28 15.33
C GLN A 135 21.91 -8.18 16.29
N GLU A 136 23.19 -8.49 15.96
CA GLU A 136 24.06 -9.33 16.79
C GLU A 136 25.20 -8.57 17.51
N SER A 137 24.92 -7.44 18.17
CA SER A 137 25.89 -6.79 19.08
C SER A 137 25.25 -6.34 20.39
#